data_AF-A0A0J6LAH3-F1
#
_entry.id   AF-A0A0J6LAH3-F1
#
_cell.length_a   1.000
_cell.length_b   1.000
_cell.length_c   1.000
_cell.angle_alpha   90.00
_cell.angle_beta   90.00
_cell.angle_gamma   90.00
#
_symmetry.space_group_name_H-M   'P 1'
#
loop_
_entity.id
_entity.type
_entity.pdbx_description
1 polymer ?
#
loop_
_entity_poly.entity_id
_entity_poly.type
_entity_poly.pdbx_seq_one_letter_code
_entity_poly.pdbx_strand_id
1 'polypeptide(L)'
;YNGTCTLSEVIGCRDDIMVYLIYQGLDPSLAFKIMESVRKGKGVPEEWEEDMRNNNVPGWYIDSCKKIKYMFPKAHAAAYVLMAVRIAYFKVHFALLFYAAYFTVRADDFDVEAMAKGSASIRVRIDEIAQKGLDAAPKEKSLLTVLEMTLEMCERGYSFQKVDLYRSHATEFIIDGDTLIPPFNAVPGLGTNAAFSIVEARKNGDFLSKEDLQQRSKVSKTIIEYLDSQGCLGDLPDQNQLSLF
;
A
#
# COMPACT_ATOMS: atom_id res chain seq x y z
N TYR A 1 -26.91 16.03 -1.24
CA TYR A 1 -26.63 16.93 -2.38
C TYR A 1 -27.68 18.03 -2.32
N ASN A 2 -27.26 19.28 -2.13
CA ASN A 2 -28.20 20.38 -1.83
C ASN A 2 -28.45 21.30 -3.04
N GLY A 3 -27.91 20.96 -4.22
CA GLY A 3 -28.13 21.71 -5.47
C GLY A 3 -27.52 23.12 -5.53
N THR A 4 -26.76 23.54 -4.51
CA THR A 4 -26.20 24.90 -4.40
C THR A 4 -25.11 25.21 -5.44
N CYS A 5 -24.36 24.21 -5.88
CA CYS A 5 -23.36 24.28 -6.93
C CYS A 5 -23.17 22.91 -7.60
N THR A 6 -22.45 22.89 -8.72
CA THR A 6 -22.01 21.69 -9.43
C THR A 6 -20.70 21.14 -8.87
N LEU A 7 -20.35 19.90 -9.22
CA LEU A 7 -19.10 19.28 -8.78
C LEU A 7 -17.85 20.07 -9.23
N SER A 8 -17.86 20.68 -10.41
CA SER A 8 -16.73 21.47 -10.92
C SER A 8 -16.57 22.82 -10.24
N GLU A 9 -17.60 23.30 -9.52
CA GLU A 9 -17.60 24.59 -8.84
C GLU A 9 -17.18 24.48 -7.36
N VAL A 10 -17.00 23.26 -6.84
CA VAL A 10 -16.52 23.05 -5.48
C VAL A 10 -15.03 23.44 -5.37
N ILE A 11 -14.62 23.87 -4.18
CA ILE A 11 -13.22 24.23 -3.90
C ILE A 11 -12.38 22.94 -3.85
N GLY A 12 -11.72 22.60 -4.97
CA GLY A 12 -10.92 21.38 -5.11
C GLY A 12 -9.42 21.56 -4.87
N CYS A 13 -8.89 22.75 -5.14
CA CYS A 13 -7.49 23.12 -4.91
C CYS A 13 -7.41 24.53 -4.35
N ARG A 14 -6.33 24.85 -3.63
CA ARG A 14 -6.15 26.23 -3.09
C ARG A 14 -6.13 27.27 -4.23
N ASP A 15 -5.53 26.92 -5.37
CA ASP A 15 -5.38 27.80 -6.52
C ASP A 15 -6.75 28.27 -7.05
N ASP A 16 -7.79 27.44 -6.93
CA ASP A 16 -9.14 27.79 -7.36
C ASP A 16 -9.73 28.93 -6.50
N ILE A 17 -9.34 29.04 -5.21
CA ILE A 17 -9.74 30.15 -4.34
C ILE A 17 -9.17 31.46 -4.85
N MET A 18 -7.86 31.50 -5.12
CA MET A 18 -7.21 32.72 -5.58
C MET A 18 -7.76 33.16 -6.95
N VAL A 19 -7.85 32.22 -7.90
CA VAL A 19 -8.34 32.52 -9.26
C VAL A 19 -9.80 32.98 -9.23
N TYR A 20 -10.65 32.32 -8.45
CA TYR A 20 -12.05 32.70 -8.31
C TYR A 20 -12.22 34.09 -7.69
N LEU A 21 -11.48 34.41 -6.63
CA LEU A 21 -11.59 35.73 -5.97
C LEU A 21 -11.10 36.87 -6.87
N ILE A 22 -10.03 36.66 -7.63
CA ILE A 22 -9.59 37.63 -8.65
C ILE A 22 -10.67 37.81 -9.72
N TYR A 23 -11.29 36.71 -10.17
CA TYR A 23 -12.38 36.77 -11.15
C TYR A 23 -13.61 37.55 -10.63
N GLN A 24 -13.89 37.47 -9.33
CA GLN A 24 -14.96 38.25 -8.68
C GLN A 24 -14.59 39.73 -8.46
N GLY A 25 -13.34 40.13 -8.72
CA GLY A 25 -12.90 41.53 -8.64
C GLY A 25 -12.04 41.88 -7.43
N LEU A 26 -11.70 40.92 -6.56
CA LEU A 26 -10.79 41.17 -5.43
C LEU A 26 -9.36 41.44 -5.91
N ASP A 27 -8.65 42.28 -5.17
CA ASP A 27 -7.22 42.51 -5.38
C ASP A 27 -6.43 41.18 -5.33
N PRO A 28 -5.51 40.92 -6.29
CA PRO A 28 -4.74 39.68 -6.32
C PRO A 28 -3.91 39.39 -5.06
N SER A 29 -3.40 40.42 -4.36
CA SER A 29 -2.65 40.24 -3.11
C SER A 29 -3.57 39.80 -1.98
N LEU A 30 -4.77 40.38 -1.90
CA LEU A 30 -5.78 39.95 -0.93
C LEU A 30 -6.29 38.53 -1.24
N ALA A 31 -6.62 38.23 -2.50
CA ALA A 31 -7.03 36.89 -2.93
C ALA A 31 -5.97 35.82 -2.59
N PHE A 32 -4.68 36.14 -2.78
CA PHE A 32 -3.58 35.28 -2.38
C PHE A 32 -3.51 35.06 -0.86
N LYS A 33 -3.66 36.12 -0.05
CA LYS A 33 -3.70 36.02 1.42
C LYS A 33 -4.84 35.16 1.91
N ILE A 34 -6.05 35.34 1.33
CA ILE A 34 -7.23 34.53 1.65
C ILE A 34 -6.96 33.06 1.33
N MET A 35 -6.48 32.75 0.11
CA MET A 35 -6.10 31.40 -0.28
C MET A 35 -5.11 30.76 0.71
N GLU A 36 -4.04 31.47 1.07
CA GLU A 36 -3.00 30.96 1.97
C GLU A 36 -3.49 30.76 3.40
N SER A 37 -4.44 31.57 3.87
CA SER A 37 -5.09 31.40 5.18
C SER A 37 -5.98 30.16 5.18
N VAL A 38 -6.87 30.04 4.19
CA VAL A 38 -7.85 28.96 4.08
C VAL A 38 -7.17 27.60 3.93
N ARG A 39 -6.15 27.48 3.07
CA ARG A 39 -5.43 26.20 2.87
C ARG A 39 -4.68 25.73 4.12
N LYS A 40 -4.39 26.62 5.07
CA LYS A 40 -3.75 26.33 6.36
C LYS A 40 -4.77 26.09 7.48
N GLY A 41 -6.07 26.08 7.17
CA GLY A 41 -7.12 25.90 8.15
C GLY A 41 -7.31 27.07 9.10
N LYS A 42 -6.81 28.27 8.73
CA LYS A 42 -6.93 29.48 9.55
C LYS A 42 -8.25 30.23 9.34
N GLY A 43 -9.06 29.80 8.35
CA GLY A 43 -10.33 30.41 8.01
C GLY A 43 -10.20 31.76 7.31
N VAL A 44 -11.26 32.55 7.38
CA VAL A 44 -11.39 33.88 6.76
C VAL A 44 -11.77 34.87 7.88
N PRO A 45 -10.94 35.89 8.18
CA PRO A 45 -11.29 36.97 9.10
C PRO A 45 -12.48 37.81 8.60
N GLU A 46 -13.20 38.44 9.52
CA GLU A 46 -14.42 39.22 9.22
C GLU A 46 -14.18 40.33 8.19
N GLU A 47 -13.04 41.04 8.27
CA GLU A 47 -12.63 42.05 7.27
C GLU A 47 -12.58 41.47 5.84
N TRP A 48 -12.04 40.27 5.66
CA TRP A 48 -11.94 39.64 4.34
C TRP A 48 -13.30 39.11 3.89
N GLU A 49 -14.19 38.75 4.81
CA GLU A 49 -15.56 38.36 4.45
C GLU A 49 -16.35 39.53 3.89
N GLU A 50 -16.20 40.72 4.47
CA GLU A 50 -16.83 41.93 3.95
C GLU A 50 -16.32 42.22 2.54
N ASP A 51 -15.01 42.18 2.31
CA ASP A 51 -14.42 42.33 0.96
C ASP A 51 -14.95 41.29 -0.03
N MET A 52 -15.06 40.03 0.40
CA MET A 52 -15.63 38.95 -0.41
C MET A 52 -17.11 39.24 -0.74
N ARG A 53 -17.93 39.65 0.22
CA ARG A 53 -19.35 39.99 0.00
C ARG A 53 -19.52 41.21 -0.91
N ASN A 54 -18.70 42.24 -0.73
CA ASN A 54 -18.71 43.46 -1.56
C ASN A 54 -18.38 43.17 -3.02
N ASN A 55 -17.65 42.09 -3.28
CA ASN A 55 -17.34 41.58 -4.62
C ASN A 55 -18.26 40.40 -5.02
N ASN A 56 -19.48 40.34 -4.47
CA ASN A 56 -20.51 39.35 -4.84
C ASN A 56 -20.11 37.88 -4.63
N VAL A 57 -19.14 37.58 -3.78
CA VAL A 57 -18.82 36.19 -3.41
C VAL A 57 -19.99 35.61 -2.59
N PRO A 58 -20.60 34.49 -3.02
CA PRO A 58 -21.74 33.92 -2.31
C PRO A 58 -21.40 33.48 -0.89
N GLY A 59 -22.34 33.65 0.04
CA GLY A 59 -22.17 33.26 1.45
C GLY A 59 -21.77 31.79 1.64
N TRP A 60 -22.31 30.88 0.81
CA TRP A 60 -21.95 29.45 0.87
C TRP A 60 -20.47 29.21 0.58
N TYR A 61 -19.85 30.03 -0.29
CA TYR A 61 -18.44 29.91 -0.66
C TYR A 61 -17.56 30.34 0.52
N ILE A 62 -17.91 31.46 1.17
CA ILE A 62 -17.25 31.96 2.38
C ILE A 62 -17.33 30.91 3.50
N ASP A 63 -18.52 30.34 3.72
CA ASP A 63 -18.72 29.30 4.74
C ASP A 63 -17.93 28.02 4.43
N SER A 64 -17.76 27.70 3.13
CA SER A 64 -16.92 26.58 2.69
C SER A 64 -15.44 26.84 3.02
N CYS A 65 -14.92 28.03 2.72
CA CYS A 65 -13.57 28.46 3.05
C CYS A 65 -13.25 28.33 4.55
N LYS A 66 -14.21 28.64 5.43
CA LYS A 66 -14.04 28.53 6.89
C LYS A 66 -13.93 27.08 7.41
N LYS A 67 -14.45 26.10 6.66
CA LYS A 67 -14.47 24.69 7.06
C LYS A 67 -13.18 23.94 6.69
N ILE A 68 -12.52 24.37 5.62
CA ILE A 68 -11.30 23.73 5.11
C ILE A 68 -10.22 23.75 6.20
N LYS A 69 -9.65 22.59 6.53
CA LYS A 69 -8.53 22.45 7.49
C LYS A 69 -7.17 22.34 6.80
N TYR A 70 -7.16 21.78 5.60
CA TYR A 70 -5.98 21.62 4.76
C TYR A 70 -6.46 21.51 3.31
N MET A 71 -5.68 22.04 2.35
CA MET A 71 -5.99 21.96 0.93
C MET A 71 -4.72 21.87 0.08
N PHE A 72 -4.74 21.01 -0.94
CA PHE A 72 -3.61 20.83 -1.85
C PHE A 72 -3.46 22.00 -2.85
N PRO A 73 -2.23 22.30 -3.29
CA PRO A 73 -2.00 23.00 -4.54
C PRO A 73 -2.33 22.13 -5.75
N LYS A 74 -2.82 22.75 -6.82
CA LYS A 74 -3.21 22.09 -8.06
C LYS A 74 -2.06 21.30 -8.69
N ALA A 75 -0.83 21.82 -8.62
CA ALA A 75 0.36 21.15 -9.11
C ALA A 75 0.64 19.82 -8.37
N HIS A 76 0.42 19.77 -7.04
CA HIS A 76 0.58 18.55 -6.25
C HIS A 76 -0.48 17.52 -6.64
N ALA A 77 -1.74 17.93 -6.69
CA ALA A 77 -2.84 17.06 -7.11
C ALA A 77 -2.58 16.48 -8.52
N ALA A 78 -2.18 17.31 -9.48
CA ALA A 78 -1.84 16.88 -10.83
C ALA A 78 -0.68 15.87 -10.86
N ALA A 79 0.38 16.11 -10.09
CA ALA A 79 1.53 15.19 -10.02
C ALA A 79 1.14 13.82 -9.46
N TYR A 80 0.35 13.79 -8.38
CA TYR A 80 -0.11 12.53 -7.77
C TYR A 80 -1.06 11.78 -8.69
N VAL A 81 -1.99 12.49 -9.35
CA VAL A 81 -2.90 11.89 -10.32
C VAL A 81 -2.15 11.33 -11.52
N LEU A 82 -1.13 12.04 -12.04
CA LEU A 82 -0.29 11.54 -13.12
C LEU A 82 0.39 10.22 -12.74
N MET A 83 0.94 10.12 -11.53
CA MET A 83 1.54 8.89 -11.03
C MET A 83 0.52 7.77 -10.84
N ALA A 84 -0.67 8.10 -10.31
CA ALA A 84 -1.74 7.13 -10.15
C ALA A 84 -2.22 6.57 -11.50
N VAL A 85 -2.36 7.41 -12.54
CA VAL A 85 -2.75 6.99 -13.89
C VAL A 85 -1.66 6.12 -14.53
N ARG A 86 -0.38 6.47 -14.35
CA ARG A 86 0.74 5.63 -14.81
C ARG A 86 0.70 4.24 -14.17
N ILE A 87 0.47 4.15 -12.86
CA ILE A 87 0.36 2.87 -12.15
C ILE A 87 -0.91 2.11 -12.59
N ALA A 88 -2.04 2.80 -12.76
CA ALA A 88 -3.30 2.22 -13.20
C ALA A 88 -3.19 1.56 -14.58
N TYR A 89 -2.40 2.14 -15.49
CA TYR A 89 -2.12 1.54 -16.79
C TYR A 89 -1.53 0.13 -16.66
N PHE A 90 -0.54 -0.06 -15.77
CA PHE A 90 0.00 -1.40 -15.49
C PHE A 90 -1.02 -2.30 -14.78
N LYS A 91 -1.78 -1.77 -13.83
CA LYS A 91 -2.84 -2.54 -13.17
C LYS A 91 -3.84 -3.13 -14.16
N VAL A 92 -4.21 -2.39 -15.20
CA VAL A 92 -5.16 -2.84 -16.23
C VAL A 92 -4.48 -3.75 -17.26
N HIS A 93 -3.37 -3.32 -17.87
CA HIS A 93 -2.79 -3.98 -19.05
C HIS A 93 -1.66 -4.97 -18.75
N PHE A 94 -1.02 -4.87 -17.58
CA PHE A 94 0.14 -5.66 -17.16
C PHE A 94 -0.04 -6.10 -15.71
N ALA A 95 -1.19 -6.71 -15.42
CA ALA A 95 -1.67 -6.93 -14.06
C ALA A 95 -0.66 -7.61 -13.14
N LEU A 96 -0.01 -8.68 -13.62
CA LEU A 96 0.96 -9.43 -12.80
C LEU A 96 2.22 -8.61 -12.46
N LEU A 97 2.68 -7.73 -13.37
CA LEU A 97 3.77 -6.79 -13.08
C LEU A 97 3.35 -5.77 -12.03
N PHE A 98 2.10 -5.28 -12.11
CA PHE A 98 1.54 -4.39 -11.11
C PHE A 98 1.50 -5.05 -9.72
N TYR A 99 0.99 -6.29 -9.63
CA TYR A 99 0.91 -7.02 -8.37
C TYR A 99 2.31 -7.32 -7.81
N ALA A 100 3.24 -7.83 -8.61
CA ALA A 100 4.61 -8.07 -8.19
C ALA A 100 5.26 -6.81 -7.61
N ALA A 101 5.13 -5.67 -8.29
CA ALA A 101 5.66 -4.39 -7.81
C ALA A 101 4.94 -3.90 -6.54
N TYR A 102 3.62 -4.03 -6.45
CA TYR A 102 2.85 -3.66 -5.27
C TYR A 102 3.31 -4.43 -4.03
N PHE A 103 3.36 -5.77 -4.12
CA PHE A 103 3.73 -6.62 -2.99
C PHE A 103 5.21 -6.53 -2.64
N THR A 104 6.08 -6.18 -3.59
CA THR A 104 7.51 -5.99 -3.35
C THR A 104 7.84 -4.65 -2.70
N VAL A 105 7.19 -3.56 -3.13
CA VAL A 105 7.62 -2.19 -2.78
C VAL A 105 6.76 -1.55 -1.69
N ARG A 106 5.48 -1.92 -1.60
CA ARG A 106 4.51 -1.18 -0.77
C ARG A 106 3.94 -2.00 0.39
N ALA A 107 3.78 -3.30 0.22
CA ALA A 107 3.17 -4.15 1.25
C ALA A 107 4.22 -4.65 2.24
N ASP A 108 3.91 -4.57 3.53
CA ASP A 108 4.80 -4.99 4.62
C ASP A 108 4.17 -6.08 5.52
N ASP A 109 2.85 -6.25 5.49
CA ASP A 109 2.11 -7.19 6.33
C ASP A 109 1.42 -8.25 5.47
N PHE A 110 1.87 -9.51 5.60
CA PHE A 110 1.41 -10.63 4.78
C PHE A 110 0.85 -11.78 5.62
N ASP A 111 -0.08 -12.50 5.03
CA ASP A 111 -0.55 -13.82 5.49
C ASP A 111 -0.26 -14.82 4.37
N VAL A 112 1.02 -15.20 4.22
CA VAL A 112 1.48 -16.03 3.08
C VAL A 112 0.79 -17.39 3.01
N GLU A 113 0.28 -17.90 4.14
CA GLU A 113 -0.51 -19.12 4.19
C GLU A 113 -1.89 -18.90 3.54
N ALA A 114 -2.62 -17.86 3.96
CA ALA A 114 -3.91 -17.55 3.35
C ALA A 114 -3.78 -17.21 1.86
N MET A 115 -2.71 -16.48 1.49
CA MET A 115 -2.41 -16.14 0.10
C MET A 115 -2.22 -17.39 -0.78
N ALA A 116 -1.42 -18.36 -0.32
CA ALA A 116 -1.17 -19.60 -1.05
C ALA A 116 -2.42 -20.52 -1.13
N LYS A 117 -3.34 -20.45 -0.16
CA LYS A 117 -4.63 -21.18 -0.18
C LYS A 117 -5.66 -20.54 -1.11
N GLY A 118 -5.42 -19.31 -1.59
CA GLY A 118 -6.25 -18.64 -2.57
C GLY A 118 -7.53 -18.00 -2.01
N SER A 119 -8.43 -17.62 -2.92
CA SER A 119 -9.43 -16.59 -2.66
C SER A 119 -10.41 -16.88 -1.52
N ALA A 120 -10.75 -18.15 -1.26
CA ALA A 120 -11.65 -18.51 -0.16
C ALA A 120 -11.00 -18.25 1.20
N SER A 121 -9.74 -18.66 1.36
CA SER A 121 -8.98 -18.42 2.60
C SER A 121 -8.75 -16.93 2.82
N ILE A 122 -8.45 -16.18 1.76
CA ILE A 122 -8.24 -14.72 1.83
C ILE A 122 -9.52 -14.01 2.30
N ARG A 123 -10.68 -14.36 1.76
CA ARG A 123 -11.97 -13.77 2.18
C ARG A 123 -12.25 -13.99 3.66
N VAL A 124 -12.01 -15.20 4.17
CA VAL A 124 -12.18 -15.49 5.61
C VAL A 124 -11.32 -14.54 6.46
N ARG A 125 -10.04 -14.35 6.10
CA ARG A 125 -9.16 -13.41 6.82
C ARG A 125 -9.63 -11.96 6.72
N ILE A 126 -10.12 -11.53 5.56
CA ILE A 126 -10.72 -10.19 5.38
C ILE A 126 -11.93 -10.02 6.29
N ASP A 127 -12.85 -10.98 6.30
CA ASP A 127 -14.08 -10.92 7.09
C ASP A 127 -13.80 -10.88 8.59
N GLU A 128 -12.83 -11.67 9.07
CA GLU A 128 -12.40 -11.66 10.47
C GLU A 128 -11.87 -10.29 10.92
N ILE A 129 -11.07 -9.62 10.08
CA ILE A 129 -10.54 -8.29 10.39
C ILE A 129 -11.65 -7.24 10.28
N ALA A 130 -12.51 -7.34 9.26
CA ALA A 130 -13.61 -6.41 9.03
C ALA A 130 -14.64 -6.44 10.17
N GLN A 131 -14.91 -7.62 10.76
CA GLN A 131 -15.81 -7.77 11.91
C GLN A 131 -15.34 -7.01 13.15
N LYS A 132 -14.04 -6.75 13.29
CA LYS A 132 -13.50 -5.93 14.40
C LYS A 132 -13.73 -4.43 14.19
N GLY A 133 -14.06 -4.00 12.97
CA GLY A 133 -14.34 -2.60 12.66
C GLY A 133 -13.25 -1.63 13.15
N LEU A 134 -13.63 -0.68 14.01
CA LEU A 134 -12.71 0.31 14.55
C LEU A 134 -11.70 -0.28 15.54
N ASP A 135 -12.02 -1.41 16.17
CA ASP A 135 -11.20 -2.10 17.18
C ASP A 135 -10.05 -2.92 16.58
N ALA A 136 -10.01 -3.08 15.25
CA ALA A 136 -8.90 -3.75 14.57
C ALA A 136 -7.57 -3.03 14.86
N ALA A 137 -6.54 -3.81 15.22
CA ALA A 137 -5.22 -3.26 15.51
C ALA A 137 -4.59 -2.62 14.25
N PRO A 138 -3.67 -1.64 14.39
CA PRO A 138 -3.03 -0.99 13.26
C PRO A 138 -2.41 -1.98 12.26
N LYS A 139 -1.76 -3.04 12.75
CA LYS A 139 -1.18 -4.10 11.93
C LYS A 139 -2.22 -4.90 11.14
N GLU A 140 -3.40 -5.12 11.73
CA GLU A 140 -4.50 -5.80 11.05
C GLU A 140 -5.12 -4.92 9.96
N LYS A 141 -5.20 -3.61 10.18
CA LYS A 141 -5.64 -2.64 9.15
C LYS A 141 -4.66 -2.59 7.97
N SER A 142 -3.35 -2.64 8.24
CA SER A 142 -2.32 -2.77 7.22
C SER A 142 -2.46 -4.09 6.45
N LEU A 143 -2.58 -5.22 7.15
CA LEU A 143 -2.79 -6.54 6.55
C LEU A 143 -4.05 -6.59 5.68
N LEU A 144 -5.17 -6.01 6.15
CA LEU A 144 -6.43 -5.95 5.40
C LEU A 144 -6.23 -5.30 4.03
N THR A 145 -5.50 -4.18 3.97
CA THR A 145 -5.21 -3.48 2.71
C THR A 145 -4.41 -4.36 1.74
N VAL A 146 -3.50 -5.19 2.25
CA VAL A 146 -2.75 -6.14 1.43
C VAL A 146 -3.64 -7.29 0.97
N LEU A 147 -4.47 -7.85 1.86
CA LEU A 147 -5.40 -8.94 1.54
C LEU A 147 -6.45 -8.56 0.50
N GLU A 148 -6.95 -7.32 0.51
CA GLU A 148 -7.85 -6.82 -0.54
C GLU A 148 -7.20 -6.87 -1.92
N MET A 149 -5.92 -6.51 -2.02
CA MET A 149 -5.15 -6.59 -3.27
C MET A 149 -4.85 -8.04 -3.66
N THR A 150 -4.53 -8.89 -2.68
CA THR A 150 -4.33 -10.33 -2.88
C THR A 150 -5.60 -10.98 -3.42
N LEU A 151 -6.76 -10.65 -2.84
CA LEU A 151 -8.05 -11.16 -3.29
C LEU A 151 -8.33 -10.72 -4.72
N GLU A 152 -8.16 -9.43 -5.03
CA GLU A 152 -8.33 -8.91 -6.39
C GLU A 152 -7.44 -9.65 -7.40
N MET A 153 -6.16 -9.86 -7.06
CA MET A 153 -5.25 -10.62 -7.90
C MET A 153 -5.75 -12.05 -8.17
N CYS A 154 -6.21 -12.74 -7.13
CA CYS A 154 -6.75 -14.10 -7.27
C CYS A 154 -8.02 -14.15 -8.12
N GLU A 155 -8.94 -13.21 -7.94
CA GLU A 155 -10.18 -13.14 -8.71
C GLU A 155 -9.96 -12.73 -10.18
N ARG A 156 -8.79 -12.20 -10.51
CA ARG A 156 -8.36 -11.94 -11.89
C ARG A 156 -7.69 -13.14 -12.56
N GLY A 157 -7.64 -14.30 -11.90
CA GLY A 157 -7.12 -15.55 -12.44
C GLY A 157 -5.64 -15.84 -12.16
N TYR A 158 -4.99 -15.02 -11.34
CA TYR A 158 -3.62 -15.27 -10.88
C TYR A 158 -3.62 -15.97 -9.52
N SER A 159 -2.46 -16.43 -9.06
CA SER A 159 -2.36 -17.06 -7.72
C SER A 159 -0.99 -16.85 -7.07
N PHE A 160 -0.87 -17.25 -5.80
CA PHE A 160 0.38 -17.24 -5.07
C PHE A 160 0.88 -18.66 -4.88
N GLN A 161 2.18 -18.85 -5.09
CA GLN A 161 2.85 -20.06 -4.65
C GLN A 161 3.22 -19.95 -3.16
N LYS A 162 3.66 -21.07 -2.60
CA LYS A 162 4.36 -21.06 -1.32
C LYS A 162 5.75 -20.44 -1.49
N VAL A 163 6.37 -20.10 -0.37
CA VAL A 163 7.81 -19.82 -0.36
C VAL A 163 8.54 -21.05 -0.88
N ASP A 164 9.45 -20.84 -1.82
CA ASP A 164 10.25 -21.87 -2.44
C ASP A 164 11.73 -21.66 -2.06
N LEU A 165 12.34 -22.67 -1.46
CA LEU A 165 13.70 -22.60 -0.93
C LEU A 165 14.74 -22.17 -1.98
N TYR A 166 14.55 -22.54 -3.23
CA TYR A 166 15.51 -22.31 -4.31
C TYR A 166 15.08 -21.22 -5.29
N ARG A 167 13.80 -20.87 -5.33
CA ARG A 167 13.24 -19.88 -6.27
C ARG A 167 12.84 -18.56 -5.62
N SER A 168 12.41 -18.57 -4.35
CA SER A 168 12.05 -17.33 -3.65
C SER A 168 13.25 -16.38 -3.57
N HIS A 169 12.99 -15.09 -3.74
CA HIS A 169 13.96 -14.03 -3.49
C HIS A 169 13.98 -13.65 -2.01
N ALA A 170 14.95 -12.83 -1.60
CA ALA A 170 15.02 -12.32 -0.23
C ALA A 170 13.86 -11.34 0.06
N THR A 171 13.58 -10.44 -0.89
CA THR A 171 12.68 -9.29 -0.69
C THR A 171 11.70 -9.03 -1.83
N GLU A 172 11.76 -9.80 -2.91
CA GLU A 172 11.00 -9.52 -4.13
C GLU A 172 10.02 -10.65 -4.43
N PHE A 173 8.79 -10.29 -4.80
CA PHE A 173 7.83 -11.23 -5.36
C PHE A 173 8.22 -11.55 -6.80
N ILE A 174 8.52 -12.82 -7.06
CA ILE A 174 8.97 -13.28 -8.39
C ILE A 174 7.78 -13.75 -9.20
N ILE A 175 7.70 -13.28 -10.45
CA ILE A 175 6.70 -13.74 -11.42
C ILE A 175 7.10 -15.12 -11.95
N ASP A 176 6.17 -16.07 -11.89
CA ASP A 176 6.30 -17.40 -12.47
C ASP A 176 5.00 -17.82 -13.16
N GLY A 177 4.97 -17.72 -14.48
CA GLY A 177 3.74 -17.91 -15.25
C GLY A 177 2.64 -16.94 -14.79
N ASP A 178 1.49 -17.48 -14.39
CA ASP A 178 0.36 -16.72 -13.84
C ASP A 178 0.39 -16.60 -12.31
N THR A 179 1.55 -16.80 -11.70
CA THR A 179 1.68 -16.83 -10.24
C THR A 179 2.78 -15.91 -9.72
N LEU A 180 2.70 -15.59 -8.43
CA LEU A 180 3.79 -14.94 -7.70
C LEU A 180 4.37 -15.87 -6.64
N ILE A 181 5.70 -15.97 -6.61
CA ILE A 181 6.45 -16.65 -5.56
C ILE A 181 6.81 -15.62 -4.49
N PRO A 182 6.32 -15.77 -3.24
CA PRO A 182 6.61 -14.83 -2.17
C PRO A 182 8.09 -14.87 -1.76
N PRO A 183 8.67 -13.72 -1.37
CA PRO A 183 10.01 -13.67 -0.83
C PRO A 183 10.08 -14.21 0.61
N PHE A 184 11.29 -14.51 1.07
CA PHE A 184 11.49 -14.96 2.45
C PHE A 184 11.08 -13.90 3.49
N ASN A 185 11.29 -12.60 3.22
CA ASN A 185 10.91 -11.55 4.17
C ASN A 185 9.39 -11.32 4.31
N ALA A 186 8.56 -11.98 3.49
CA ALA A 186 7.11 -12.02 3.68
C ALA A 186 6.69 -13.07 4.73
N VAL A 187 7.60 -13.95 5.16
CA VAL A 187 7.34 -14.94 6.20
C VAL A 187 7.25 -14.24 7.57
N PRO A 188 6.19 -14.46 8.35
CA PRO A 188 6.06 -13.85 9.68
C PRO A 188 7.27 -14.15 10.58
N GLY A 189 7.90 -13.10 11.11
CA GLY A 189 9.07 -13.22 11.97
C GLY A 189 10.41 -13.39 11.24
N LEU A 190 10.41 -13.46 9.90
CA LEU A 190 11.61 -13.57 9.08
C LEU A 190 11.98 -12.18 8.54
N GLY A 191 12.90 -11.49 9.22
CA GLY A 191 13.36 -10.17 8.80
C GLY A 191 14.26 -10.19 7.56
N THR A 192 14.41 -9.04 6.90
CA THR A 192 15.18 -8.86 5.66
C THR A 192 16.60 -9.44 5.71
N ASN A 193 17.33 -9.28 6.83
CA ASN A 193 18.68 -9.84 6.94
C ASN A 193 18.70 -11.38 6.93
N ALA A 194 17.74 -12.01 7.62
CA ALA A 194 17.60 -13.46 7.61
C ALA A 194 17.22 -13.97 6.21
N ALA A 195 16.37 -13.23 5.49
CA ALA A 195 16.01 -13.52 4.11
C ALA A 195 17.24 -13.52 3.18
N PHE A 196 18.09 -12.49 3.28
CA PHE A 196 19.35 -12.44 2.54
C PHE A 196 20.31 -13.57 2.93
N SER A 197 20.40 -13.93 4.22
CA SER A 197 21.24 -15.05 4.65
C SER A 197 20.82 -16.39 4.05
N ILE A 198 19.52 -16.66 3.89
CA ILE A 198 19.05 -17.87 3.20
C ILE A 198 19.51 -17.86 1.73
N VAL A 199 19.27 -16.75 1.03
CA VAL A 199 19.61 -16.60 -0.40
C VAL A 199 21.12 -16.68 -0.63
N GLU A 200 21.93 -16.15 0.30
CA GLU A 200 23.39 -16.25 0.21
C GLU A 200 23.87 -17.67 0.53
N ALA A 201 23.32 -18.30 1.57
CA ALA A 201 23.67 -19.65 1.95
C ALA A 201 23.45 -20.65 0.81
N ARG A 202 22.32 -20.58 0.09
CA ARG A 202 22.02 -21.50 -1.03
C ARG A 202 22.95 -21.36 -2.24
N LYS A 203 23.70 -20.26 -2.38
CA LYS A 203 24.70 -20.13 -3.45
C LYS A 203 25.89 -21.07 -3.25
N ASN A 204 26.13 -21.50 -2.00
CA ASN A 204 27.21 -22.42 -1.64
C ASN A 204 26.78 -23.90 -1.77
N GLY A 205 25.84 -24.19 -2.65
CA GLY A 205 25.28 -25.53 -2.87
C GLY A 205 23.92 -25.74 -2.23
N ASP A 206 23.26 -26.83 -2.60
CA ASP A 206 21.93 -27.19 -2.08
C ASP A 206 21.98 -27.44 -0.57
N PHE A 207 20.84 -27.28 0.10
CA PHE A 207 20.70 -27.63 1.50
C PHE A 207 20.51 -29.15 1.63
N LEU A 208 21.27 -29.77 2.53
CA LEU A 208 21.28 -31.23 2.69
C LEU A 208 20.24 -31.71 3.71
N SER A 209 19.88 -30.85 4.66
CA SER A 209 18.91 -31.11 5.72
C SER A 209 18.34 -29.80 6.27
N LYS A 210 17.30 -29.90 7.10
CA LYS A 210 16.75 -28.74 7.83
C LYS A 210 17.79 -28.15 8.79
N GLU A 211 18.60 -29.00 9.42
CA GLU A 211 19.73 -28.56 10.24
C GLU A 211 20.79 -27.80 9.42
N ASP A 212 21.16 -28.30 8.24
CA ASP A 212 22.11 -27.63 7.35
C ASP A 212 21.63 -26.23 6.93
N LEU A 213 20.35 -26.14 6.53
CA LEU A 213 19.70 -24.85 6.26
C LEU A 213 19.79 -23.92 7.46
N GLN A 214 19.44 -24.41 8.65
CA GLN A 214 19.46 -23.61 9.88
C GLN A 214 20.87 -23.08 10.19
N GLN A 215 21.89 -23.94 10.13
CA GLN A 215 23.26 -23.58 10.45
C GLN A 215 23.83 -22.58 9.44
N ARG A 216 23.64 -22.82 8.14
CA ARG A 216 24.21 -21.97 7.08
C ARG A 216 23.52 -20.62 6.96
N SER A 217 22.19 -20.58 7.09
CA SER A 217 21.41 -19.35 6.97
C SER A 217 21.24 -18.58 8.28
N LYS A 218 21.56 -19.21 9.42
CA LYS A 218 21.40 -18.65 10.77
C LYS A 218 19.98 -18.24 11.13
N VAL A 219 18.98 -18.83 10.48
CA VAL A 219 17.57 -18.59 10.80
C VAL A 219 17.16 -19.33 12.07
N SER A 220 16.19 -18.79 12.79
CA SER A 220 15.74 -19.39 14.05
C SER A 220 15.01 -20.71 13.83
N LYS A 221 14.99 -21.57 14.86
CA LYS A 221 14.26 -22.84 14.82
C LYS A 221 12.77 -22.64 14.52
N THR A 222 12.15 -21.60 15.08
CA THR A 222 10.74 -21.25 14.84
C THR A 222 10.47 -20.95 13.36
N ILE A 223 11.42 -20.33 12.65
CA ILE A 223 11.28 -20.08 11.20
C ILE A 223 11.42 -21.38 10.40
N ILE A 224 12.34 -22.27 10.78
CA ILE A 224 12.45 -23.60 10.16
C ILE A 224 11.16 -24.39 10.35
N GLU A 225 10.64 -24.46 11.58
CA GLU A 225 9.37 -25.12 11.91
C GLU A 225 8.20 -24.51 11.13
N TYR A 226 8.16 -23.18 10.98
CA TYR A 226 7.16 -22.51 10.17
C TYR A 226 7.24 -22.93 8.70
N LEU A 227 8.42 -22.82 8.07
CA LEU A 227 8.63 -23.21 6.67
C LEU A 227 8.30 -24.69 6.45
N ASP A 228 8.65 -25.57 7.39
CA ASP A 228 8.35 -27.00 7.35
C ASP A 228 6.84 -27.27 7.44
N SER A 229 6.15 -26.60 8.38
CA SER A 229 4.69 -26.75 8.56
C SER A 229 3.89 -26.32 7.33
N GLN A 230 4.43 -25.38 6.55
CA GLN A 230 3.84 -24.94 5.29
C GLN A 230 4.24 -25.83 4.11
N GLY A 231 5.15 -26.80 4.31
CA GLY A 231 5.67 -27.70 3.29
C GLY A 231 6.69 -27.05 2.35
N CYS A 232 7.32 -25.94 2.75
CA CYS A 232 8.30 -25.21 1.95
C CYS A 232 9.68 -25.91 1.92
N LEU A 233 9.94 -26.82 2.88
CA LEU A 233 11.21 -27.54 2.99
C LEU A 233 11.19 -28.92 2.29
N GLY A 234 10.06 -29.30 1.68
CA GLY A 234 9.91 -30.55 0.93
C GLY A 234 10.33 -31.79 1.73
N ASP A 235 11.13 -32.65 1.09
CA ASP A 235 11.61 -33.91 1.66
C ASP A 235 12.98 -33.77 2.36
N LEU A 236 13.41 -32.55 2.72
CA LEU A 236 14.66 -32.38 3.44
C LEU A 236 14.63 -33.18 4.75
N PRO A 237 15.61 -34.07 5.01
CA PRO A 237 15.70 -34.77 6.28
C PRO A 237 15.98 -33.77 7.41
N ASP A 238 15.63 -34.12 8.64
CA ASP A 238 15.88 -33.23 9.78
C ASP A 238 17.38 -32.97 9.98
N GLN A 239 18.22 -33.99 9.77
CA GLN A 239 19.68 -33.93 9.92
C GLN A 239 20.39 -34.75 8.84
N ASN A 240 21.65 -34.43 8.58
CA ASN A 240 22.52 -35.22 7.71
C ASN A 240 22.96 -36.50 8.43
N GLN A 241 22.80 -37.67 7.80
CA GLN A 241 23.31 -38.93 8.34
C GLN A 241 24.83 -39.09 8.19
N LEU A 242 25.46 -38.31 7.28
CA LEU A 242 26.89 -38.30 7.01
C LEU A 242 27.33 -36.85 6.83
N SER A 243 28.42 -36.46 7.50
CA SER A 243 29.10 -35.17 7.31
C SER A 243 30.51 -35.44 6.78
N LEU A 244 30.89 -34.79 5.68
CA LEU A 244 32.22 -34.88 5.07
C LEU A 244 32.90 -33.52 5.19
N PHE A 245 34.17 -33.52 5.58
CA PHE A 245 34.99 -32.32 5.83
C PHE A 245 35.34 -31.56 4.56
#